data_AF-A0A831LH60-F1
#
_entry.id   AF-A0A831LH60-F1
#
_cell.length_a   1.000
_cell.length_b   1.000
_cell.length_c   1.000
_cell.angle_alpha   90.00
_cell.angle_beta   90.00
_cell.angle_gamma   90.00
#
_symmetry.space_group_name_H-M   'P 1'
#
loop_
_entity.id
_entity.type
_entity.pdbx_description
1 polymer ?
#
loop_
_entity_poly.entity_id
_entity_poly.type
_entity_poly.pdbx_seq_one_letter_code
_entity_poly.pdbx_strand_id
1 'polypeptide(L)'
;MNVRWNKPAALVVALVLVAACSSTYKSTPRLTYYHGANVQEGYVDVIRASPAEIEFRIRIEFKWNQLYHLVLDGNEPIAQGWFRTTRVGGPFYTVAMKPDKGKAFEAGKTYRLCIGLESPQKVQMTSSNYSCLVDHEFVFEGKS
;
A
#
# COMPACT_ATOMS: atom_id res chain seq x y z
N MET A 1 -12.46 26.75 -58.68
CA MET A 1 -13.00 25.88 -57.62
C MET A 1 -12.54 26.42 -56.28
N ASN A 2 -13.41 27.11 -55.55
CA ASN A 2 -13.06 27.73 -54.25
C ASN A 2 -13.73 26.93 -53.13
N VAL A 3 -12.95 26.11 -52.43
CA VAL A 3 -13.41 25.35 -51.27
C VAL A 3 -13.34 26.25 -50.03
N ARG A 4 -14.50 26.58 -49.48
CA ARG A 4 -14.66 27.31 -48.21
C ARG A 4 -14.23 26.41 -47.04
N TRP A 5 -13.25 26.87 -46.26
CA TRP A 5 -12.86 26.24 -45.00
C TRP A 5 -13.84 26.63 -43.89
N ASN A 6 -14.69 25.69 -43.46
CA ASN A 6 -15.53 25.83 -42.28
C ASN A 6 -14.67 25.64 -41.02
N LYS A 7 -14.65 26.65 -40.14
CA LYS A 7 -13.79 26.74 -38.96
C LYS A 7 -14.22 26.00 -37.66
N PRO A 8 -15.30 25.19 -37.55
CA PRO A 8 -15.61 24.53 -36.27
C PRO A 8 -14.88 23.19 -36.05
N ALA A 9 -14.31 22.57 -37.10
CA ALA A 9 -13.75 21.21 -36.99
C ALA A 9 -12.40 21.14 -36.24
N ALA A 10 -11.59 22.20 -36.30
CA ALA A 10 -10.26 22.21 -35.68
C ALA A 10 -10.30 22.27 -34.14
N LEU A 11 -11.35 22.85 -33.56
CA LEU A 11 -11.47 23.02 -32.10
C LEU A 11 -11.87 21.70 -31.39
N VAL A 12 -12.65 20.85 -32.06
CA VAL A 12 -13.16 19.59 -31.49
C VAL A 12 -12.08 18.52 -31.41
N VAL A 13 -11.16 18.47 -32.38
CA VAL A 13 -10.05 17.49 -32.39
C VAL A 13 -9.04 17.77 -31.28
N ALA A 14 -8.80 19.05 -30.95
CA ALA A 14 -7.90 19.43 -29.86
C ALA A 14 -8.43 19.03 -28.48
N LEU A 15 -9.75 19.10 -28.25
CA LEU A 15 -10.36 18.72 -26.97
C LEU A 15 -10.37 17.21 -26.70
N VAL A 16 -10.48 16.38 -27.75
CA VAL A 16 -10.46 14.91 -27.61
C VAL A 16 -9.06 14.38 -27.27
N LEU A 17 -8.00 15.05 -27.73
CA LEU A 17 -6.61 14.63 -27.47
C LEU A 17 -6.14 14.92 -26.04
N VAL A 18 -6.68 15.95 -25.37
CA VAL A 18 -6.30 16.27 -23.97
C VAL A 18 -6.97 15.31 -22.97
N ALA A 19 -8.13 14.75 -23.31
CA ALA A 19 -8.84 13.78 -22.46
C ALA A 19 -8.16 12.39 -22.39
N ALA A 20 -7.27 12.07 -23.32
CA ALA A 20 -6.58 10.77 -23.37
C ALA A 20 -5.43 10.63 -22.34
N CYS A 21 -4.95 11.74 -21.77
CA CYS A 21 -3.79 11.74 -20.87
C CYS A 21 -4.13 11.72 -19.37
N SER A 22 -5.41 11.62 -18.99
CA SER A 22 -5.85 11.81 -17.59
C SER A 22 -6.16 10.53 -16.81
N SER A 23 -5.93 9.33 -17.37
CA SER A 23 -6.61 8.10 -16.91
C SER A 23 -5.82 7.21 -15.92
N THR A 24 -4.59 7.55 -15.54
CA THR A 24 -3.75 6.62 -14.75
C THR A 24 -3.86 6.75 -13.24
N TYR A 25 -4.31 7.90 -12.71
CA TYR A 25 -4.40 8.09 -11.26
C TYR A 25 -5.75 7.63 -10.70
N LYS A 26 -5.73 6.64 -9.81
CA LYS A 26 -6.91 6.25 -9.02
C LYS A 26 -6.74 6.73 -7.58
N SER A 27 -7.77 7.36 -7.02
CA SER A 27 -7.77 7.75 -5.60
C SER A 27 -7.67 6.53 -4.66
N THR A 28 -8.16 5.38 -5.13
CA THR A 28 -8.01 4.06 -4.52
C THR A 28 -7.21 3.16 -5.47
N PRO A 29 -5.90 3.02 -5.24
CA PRO A 29 -5.05 2.15 -6.05
C PRO A 29 -5.60 0.72 -6.06
N ARG A 30 -5.83 0.15 -7.23
CA ARG A 30 -6.18 -1.26 -7.40
C ARG A 30 -4.94 -1.99 -7.89
N LEU A 31 -4.09 -2.38 -6.95
CA LEU A 31 -2.84 -3.07 -7.22
C LEU A 31 -2.95 -4.55 -6.86
N THR A 32 -2.16 -5.37 -7.56
CA THR A 32 -1.91 -6.76 -7.13
C THR A 32 -0.68 -6.75 -6.23
N TYR A 33 -0.82 -7.27 -5.00
CA TYR A 33 0.26 -7.30 -4.00
C TYR A 33 0.96 -8.65 -4.04
N TYR A 34 2.17 -8.67 -4.60
CA TYR A 34 2.95 -9.89 -4.77
C TYR A 34 3.77 -10.18 -3.52
N HIS A 35 3.80 -11.47 -3.18
CA HIS A 35 4.58 -11.98 -2.06
C HIS A 35 6.07 -11.68 -2.24
N GLY A 36 6.64 -11.07 -1.21
CA GLY A 36 8.08 -10.89 -1.07
C GLY A 36 8.78 -12.15 -0.63
N ALA A 37 9.95 -11.97 0.00
CA ALA A 37 10.56 -13.07 0.74
C ALA A 37 9.59 -13.50 1.85
N ASN A 38 9.26 -14.79 1.90
CA ASN A 38 8.56 -15.35 3.04
C ASN A 38 9.52 -15.28 4.24
N VAL A 39 9.10 -14.58 5.29
CA VAL A 39 9.96 -14.33 6.45
C VAL A 39 9.94 -15.52 7.40
N GLN A 40 11.06 -15.77 8.06
CA GLN A 40 11.15 -16.83 9.07
C GLN A 40 10.22 -16.52 10.26
N GLU A 41 9.81 -17.56 10.98
CA GLU A 41 9.05 -17.41 12.21
C GLU A 41 9.78 -16.48 13.20
N GLY A 42 9.05 -15.59 13.88
CA GLY A 42 9.60 -14.58 14.79
C GLY A 42 10.23 -13.36 14.11
N TYR A 43 10.17 -13.25 12.78
CA TYR A 43 10.57 -12.02 12.09
C TYR A 43 9.57 -10.88 12.30
N VAL A 44 8.28 -11.21 12.24
CA VAL A 44 7.16 -10.33 12.57
C VAL A 44 6.37 -10.97 13.70
N ASP A 45 6.19 -10.23 14.79
CA ASP A 45 5.29 -10.62 15.87
C ASP A 45 4.18 -9.58 16.03
N VAL A 46 2.94 -10.04 16.12
CA VAL A 46 1.83 -9.21 16.62
C VAL A 46 1.95 -9.17 18.14
N ILE A 47 2.26 -7.99 18.70
CA ILE A 47 2.44 -7.82 20.15
C ILE A 47 1.20 -7.24 20.83
N ARG A 48 0.43 -6.40 20.12
CA ARG A 48 -0.87 -5.89 20.57
C ARG A 48 -1.83 -5.89 19.39
N ALA A 49 -3.08 -6.26 19.62
CA ALA A 49 -4.10 -6.27 18.58
C ALA A 49 -5.46 -5.90 19.16
N SER A 50 -6.04 -4.82 18.65
CA SER A 50 -7.39 -4.36 18.93
C SER A 50 -8.08 -3.95 17.63
N PRO A 51 -9.42 -3.83 17.58
CA PRO A 51 -10.12 -3.38 16.38
C PRO A 51 -9.66 -1.99 15.87
N ALA A 52 -9.09 -1.17 16.74
CA ALA A 52 -8.65 0.19 16.44
C ALA A 52 -7.15 0.30 16.08
N GLU A 53 -6.34 -0.70 16.43
CA GLU A 53 -4.89 -0.64 16.27
C GLU A 53 -4.26 -2.03 16.40
N ILE A 54 -3.30 -2.32 15.54
CA ILE A 54 -2.41 -3.47 15.65
C ILE A 54 -0.98 -2.95 15.82
N GLU A 55 -0.26 -3.50 16.78
CA GLU A 55 1.14 -3.22 17.02
C GLU A 55 1.99 -4.44 16.65
N PHE A 56 2.95 -4.23 15.76
CA PHE A 56 3.89 -5.24 15.31
C PHE A 56 5.28 -4.97 15.87
N ARG A 57 5.98 -6.03 16.26
CA ARG A 57 7.43 -6.04 16.47
C ARG A 57 8.08 -6.70 15.26
N ILE A 58 8.99 -5.99 14.60
CA ILE A 58 9.60 -6.43 13.34
C ILE A 58 11.12 -6.42 13.49
N ARG A 59 11.79 -7.47 13.03
CA ARG A 59 13.26 -7.58 13.06
C ARG A 59 13.91 -6.60 12.08
N ILE A 60 14.96 -5.93 12.53
CA ILE A 60 15.72 -4.96 11.73
C ILE A 60 16.71 -5.73 10.84
N GLU A 61 16.33 -5.99 9.60
CA GLU A 61 17.22 -6.54 8.56
C GLU A 61 17.25 -5.68 7.27
N PHE A 62 16.62 -4.50 7.32
CA PHE A 62 16.49 -3.62 6.17
C PHE A 62 17.68 -2.65 6.08
N LYS A 63 18.14 -2.39 4.85
CA LYS A 63 19.14 -1.35 4.56
C LYS A 63 18.55 0.06 4.52
N TRP A 64 17.22 0.17 4.43
CA TRP A 64 16.49 1.43 4.39
C TRP A 64 16.10 1.87 5.78
N ASN A 65 16.16 3.17 6.08
CA ASN A 65 15.81 3.75 7.38
C ASN A 65 14.31 4.01 7.56
N GLN A 66 13.54 3.91 6.47
CA GLN A 66 12.11 4.11 6.45
C GLN A 66 11.51 3.20 5.37
N LEU A 67 10.39 2.55 5.68
CA LEU A 67 9.66 1.69 4.76
C LEU A 67 8.15 1.93 4.87
N TYR A 68 7.43 1.62 3.81
CA TYR A 68 5.98 1.72 3.76
C TYR A 68 5.37 0.41 4.25
N HIS A 69 4.49 0.47 5.25
CA HIS A 69 3.82 -0.70 5.80
C HIS A 69 2.34 -0.66 5.43
N LEU A 70 1.81 -1.81 5.06
CA LEU A 70 0.43 -2.02 4.62
C LEU A 70 -0.13 -3.24 5.37
N VAL A 71 -1.28 -3.09 6.02
CA VAL A 71 -2.12 -4.24 6.39
C VAL A 71 -3.15 -4.43 5.30
N LEU A 72 -3.17 -5.63 4.71
CA LEU A 72 -4.03 -5.99 3.59
C LEU A 72 -5.11 -6.97 4.05
N ASP A 73 -6.33 -6.71 3.61
CA ASP A 73 -7.45 -7.66 3.57
C ASP A 73 -7.58 -8.17 2.13
N GLY A 74 -7.03 -9.35 1.86
CA GLY A 74 -6.79 -9.79 0.49
C GLY A 74 -5.83 -8.86 -0.25
N ASN A 75 -6.35 -8.08 -1.20
CA ASN A 75 -5.60 -7.04 -1.94
C ASN A 75 -6.04 -5.61 -1.57
N GLU A 76 -6.88 -5.45 -0.56
CA GLU A 76 -7.35 -4.14 -0.12
C GLU A 76 -6.49 -3.64 1.06
N PRO A 77 -5.78 -2.51 0.92
CA PRO A 77 -5.12 -1.87 2.06
C PRO A 77 -6.15 -1.36 3.05
N ILE A 78 -6.09 -1.85 4.28
CA ILE A 78 -6.98 -1.42 5.36
C ILE A 78 -6.29 -0.56 6.41
N ALA A 79 -4.96 -0.58 6.47
CA ALA A 79 -4.13 0.32 7.27
C ALA A 79 -2.80 0.54 6.54
N GLN A 80 -2.27 1.76 6.55
CA GLN A 80 -1.03 2.05 5.84
C GLN A 80 -0.25 3.23 6.41
N GLY A 81 1.08 3.24 6.23
CA GLY A 81 1.90 4.36 6.66
C GLY A 81 3.40 4.19 6.44
N TRP A 82 4.12 5.31 6.54
CA TRP A 82 5.58 5.34 6.54
C TRP A 82 6.12 5.20 7.96
N PHE A 83 6.98 4.20 8.18
CA PHE A 83 7.56 3.93 9.49
C PHE A 83 9.08 3.87 9.42
N ARG A 84 9.73 4.39 10.47
CA ARG A 84 11.17 4.27 10.62
C ARG A 84 11.51 2.83 11.03
N THR A 85 12.49 2.26 10.34
CA THR A 85 12.97 0.88 10.56
C THR A 85 14.25 0.86 11.42
N THR A 86 14.95 1.98 11.55
CA THR A 86 16.10 2.11 12.44
C THR A 86 15.66 2.40 13.87
N ARG A 87 16.23 1.67 14.83
CA ARG A 87 16.09 1.93 16.26
C ARG A 87 17.45 1.91 16.94
N VAL A 88 17.65 2.79 17.91
CA VAL A 88 18.83 2.76 18.79
C VAL A 88 18.65 1.63 19.81
N GLY A 89 19.62 0.72 19.89
CA GLY A 89 19.76 -0.20 21.04
C GLY A 89 19.01 -1.53 20.96
N GLY A 90 18.58 -2.01 19.78
CA GLY A 90 18.00 -3.35 19.67
C GLY A 90 17.85 -3.87 18.24
N PRO A 91 17.63 -5.19 18.06
CA PRO A 91 17.48 -5.81 16.74
C PRO A 91 16.05 -5.74 16.20
N PHE A 92 15.13 -5.03 16.88
CA PHE A 92 13.72 -4.92 16.50
C PHE A 92 13.24 -3.48 16.53
N TYR A 93 12.29 -3.15 15.66
CA TYR A 93 11.49 -1.94 15.72
C TYR A 93 10.01 -2.29 15.90
N THR A 94 9.24 -1.30 16.34
CA THR A 94 7.82 -1.48 16.64
C THR A 94 7.01 -0.51 15.80
N VAL A 95 5.89 -0.98 15.23
CA VAL A 95 4.98 -0.16 14.44
C VAL A 95 3.55 -0.36 14.91
N ALA A 96 2.89 0.74 15.26
CA ALA A 96 1.47 0.77 15.58
C ALA A 96 0.70 1.25 14.35
N MET A 97 -0.19 0.41 13.83
CA MET A 97 -0.96 0.66 12.63
C MET A 97 -2.45 0.74 12.96
N LYS A 98 -3.08 1.83 12.51
CA LYS A 98 -4.51 2.07 12.69
C LYS A 98 -5.24 1.86 11.38
N PRO A 99 -6.47 1.32 11.40
CA PRO A 99 -7.29 1.23 10.20
C PRO A 99 -7.49 2.61 9.55
N ASP A 100 -7.53 2.62 8.22
CA ASP A 100 -7.96 3.77 7.44
C ASP A 100 -9.42 4.13 7.80
N LYS A 101 -9.79 5.39 7.53
CA LYS A 101 -11.11 5.92 7.92
C LYS A 101 -12.25 5.03 7.42
N GLY A 102 -13.11 4.60 8.35
CA GLY A 102 -14.28 3.76 8.06
C GLY A 102 -13.99 2.25 8.01
N LYS A 103 -12.75 1.84 8.33
CA LYS A 103 -12.35 0.43 8.43
C LYS A 103 -12.08 0.05 9.89
N ALA A 104 -12.07 -1.24 10.17
CA ALA A 104 -11.73 -1.82 11.46
C ALA A 104 -11.07 -3.18 11.26
N PHE A 105 -10.30 -3.63 12.26
CA PHE A 105 -9.81 -5.00 12.30
C PHE A 105 -10.87 -5.93 12.92
N GLU A 106 -11.07 -7.09 12.31
CA GLU A 106 -12.12 -8.06 12.65
C GLU A 106 -11.53 -9.34 13.23
N ALA A 107 -12.01 -9.75 14.41
CA ALA A 107 -11.60 -10.98 15.09
C ALA A 107 -11.77 -12.23 14.22
N GLY A 108 -10.76 -13.11 14.22
CA GLY A 108 -10.73 -14.36 13.46
C GLY A 108 -10.43 -14.20 11.97
N LYS A 109 -10.24 -12.97 11.49
CA LYS A 109 -9.95 -12.70 10.08
C LYS A 109 -8.45 -12.75 9.80
N THR A 110 -8.09 -13.32 8.65
CA THR A 110 -6.71 -13.36 8.16
C THR A 110 -6.37 -12.07 7.43
N TYR A 111 -5.23 -11.48 7.80
CA TYR A 111 -4.67 -10.29 7.18
C TYR A 111 -3.22 -10.55 6.75
N ARG A 112 -2.68 -9.67 5.91
CA ARG A 112 -1.27 -9.69 5.51
C ARG A 112 -0.60 -8.38 5.85
N LEU A 113 0.55 -8.44 6.52
CA LEU A 113 1.47 -7.32 6.64
C LEU A 113 2.41 -7.33 5.42
N CYS A 114 2.24 -6.36 4.54
CA CYS A 114 3.14 -6.10 3.43
C CYS A 114 4.02 -4.89 3.75
N ILE A 115 5.34 -5.05 3.67
CA ILE A 115 6.31 -3.96 3.83
C ILE A 115 6.96 -3.70 2.48
N GLY A 116 6.85 -2.49 1.94
CA GLY A 116 7.42 -2.12 0.65
C GLY A 116 8.23 -0.83 0.68
N LEU A 117 8.84 -0.51 -0.46
CA LEU A 117 9.71 0.65 -0.62
C LEU A 117 8.95 1.96 -0.86
N GLU A 118 7.70 1.89 -1.32
CA GLU A 118 6.94 3.05 -1.81
C GLU A 118 5.46 2.93 -1.44
N SER A 119 4.70 4.02 -1.52
CA SER A 119 3.25 3.94 -1.29
C SER A 119 2.49 3.37 -2.51
N PRO A 120 1.33 2.71 -2.33
CA PRO A 120 0.49 2.27 -3.44
C PRO A 120 0.13 3.40 -4.40
N GLN A 121 -0.06 4.61 -3.89
CA GLN A 121 -0.42 5.78 -4.70
C GLN A 121 0.69 6.20 -5.66
N LYS A 122 1.95 5.96 -5.30
CA LYS A 122 3.09 6.21 -6.18
C LYS A 122 3.32 5.05 -7.14
N VAL A 123 3.22 3.81 -6.67
CA VAL A 123 3.40 2.61 -7.52
C VAL A 123 2.39 2.58 -8.67
N GLN A 124 1.13 2.94 -8.42
CA GLN A 124 0.08 2.93 -9.47
C GLN A 124 0.36 3.86 -10.65
N MET A 125 1.27 4.83 -10.51
CA MET A 125 1.62 5.75 -11.61
C MET A 125 2.40 5.03 -12.71
N THR A 126 3.07 3.93 -12.39
CA THR A 126 3.98 3.22 -13.31
C THR A 126 3.72 1.72 -13.39
N SER A 127 2.95 1.14 -12.47
CA SER A 127 2.74 -0.30 -12.37
C SER A 127 1.37 -0.65 -11.76
N SER A 128 0.78 -1.76 -12.18
CA SER A 128 -0.37 -2.38 -11.51
C SER A 128 0.03 -3.37 -10.41
N ASN A 129 1.32 -3.57 -10.22
CA ASN A 129 1.91 -4.60 -9.37
C ASN A 129 2.71 -3.95 -8.25
N TYR A 130 2.38 -4.27 -7.01
CA TYR A 130 3.09 -3.84 -5.81
C TYR A 130 3.92 -5.00 -5.27
N SER A 131 5.23 -4.79 -5.12
CA SER A 131 6.14 -5.81 -4.59
C SER A 131 6.37 -5.60 -3.10
N CYS A 132 6.00 -6.59 -2.29
CA CYS A 132 6.32 -6.61 -0.87
C CYS A 132 7.78 -7.07 -0.70
N LEU A 133 8.55 -6.39 0.15
CA LEU A 133 9.85 -6.89 0.64
C LEU A 133 9.64 -7.99 1.67
N VAL A 134 8.68 -7.76 2.57
CA VAL A 134 8.18 -8.71 3.56
C VAL A 134 6.70 -8.85 3.35
N ASP A 135 6.23 -10.09 3.35
CA ASP A 135 4.82 -10.43 3.31
C ASP A 135 4.55 -11.48 4.38
N HIS A 136 3.81 -11.09 5.40
CA HIS A 136 3.52 -11.92 6.56
C HIS A 136 2.02 -12.04 6.76
N GLU A 137 1.51 -13.26 6.59
CA GLU A 137 0.11 -13.59 6.88
C GLU A 137 -0.08 -13.85 8.36
N PHE A 138 -1.14 -13.28 8.95
CA PHE A 138 -1.49 -13.47 10.35
C PHE A 138 -3.01 -13.46 10.53
N VAL A 139 -3.49 -14.22 11.51
CA VAL A 139 -4.88 -14.18 11.96
C VAL A 139 -5.00 -13.12 13.05
N PHE A 140 -5.96 -12.21 12.94
CA PHE A 140 -6.23 -11.23 13.99
C PHE A 140 -7.09 -11.88 15.08
N GLU A 141 -6.49 -12.15 16.24
CA GLU A 141 -7.18 -12.85 17.34
C GLU A 141 -7.52 -11.95 18.53
N GLY A 142 -7.20 -10.65 18.47
CA GLY A 142 -7.31 -9.75 19.63
C GLY A 142 -6.28 -10.13 20.70
N LYS A 143 -5.24 -9.30 20.85
CA LYS A 143 -4.11 -9.59 21.75
C LYS A 143 -3.91 -8.43 22.70
N SER A 144 -4.06 -8.72 23.99
CA SER A 144 -3.92 -7.78 25.10
C SER A 144 -2.50 -7.80 25.65
#